data_AF-A0A165JGN0-F1
#
_entry.id   AF-A0A165JGN0-F1
#
_cell.length_a   1.000
_cell.length_b   1.000
_cell.length_c   1.000
_cell.angle_alpha   90.00
_cell.angle_beta   90.00
_cell.angle_gamma   90.00
#
_symmetry.space_group_name_H-M   'P 1'
#
loop_
_entity.id
_entity.type
_entity.pdbx_description
1 polymer ?
#
loop_
_entity_poly.entity_id
_entity_poly.type
_entity_poly.pdbx_seq_one_letter_code
_entity_poly.pdbx_strand_id
1 'polypeptide(L)'
;MWNPDTTTGGVYDYSVGLLRLDEEGYNKLQPLNLRINGATYELTPNAQILPRTLNVDVGGDKDGYYLIIADLGFPSGSGLDFILGQSFLERFYSVYDSGQNYDNTDSRVGFAETKYSFSETN
;
A
#
# COMPACT_ATOMS: atom_id res chain seq x y z
N MET A 1 -8.56 -0.58 20.77
CA MET A 1 -8.13 -1.67 19.89
C MET A 1 -8.79 -1.40 18.55
N TRP A 2 -8.02 -1.00 17.54
CA TRP A 2 -8.52 -0.83 16.18
C TRP A 2 -8.86 -2.23 15.63
N ASN A 3 -10.08 -2.41 15.12
CA ASN A 3 -10.47 -3.64 14.44
C ASN A 3 -10.56 -3.36 12.93
N PRO A 4 -9.61 -3.82 12.11
CA PRO A 4 -9.60 -3.55 10.67
C PRO A 4 -10.81 -4.14 9.92
N ASP A 5 -11.62 -4.98 10.56
CA ASP A 5 -12.80 -5.65 9.97
C ASP A 5 -13.93 -4.68 9.52
N THR A 6 -13.92 -3.40 9.87
CA THR A 6 -15.15 -2.57 9.83
C THR A 6 -15.23 -1.47 8.77
N THR A 7 -14.21 -1.24 7.94
CA THR A 7 -14.27 -0.22 6.86
C THR A 7 -14.20 -0.77 5.43
N THR A 8 -13.52 -1.90 5.18
CA THR A 8 -13.46 -2.53 3.84
C THR A 8 -14.23 -3.85 3.75
N GLY A 9 -14.64 -4.43 4.89
CA GLY A 9 -15.22 -5.78 4.95
C GLY A 9 -14.19 -6.90 4.79
N GLY A 10 -12.89 -6.58 4.88
CA GLY A 10 -11.82 -7.57 4.83
C GLY A 10 -11.79 -8.45 6.08
N VAL A 11 -11.54 -9.75 5.88
CA VAL A 11 -11.35 -10.73 6.96
C VAL A 11 -9.88 -11.12 7.01
N TYR A 12 -9.28 -11.09 8.20
CA TYR A 12 -7.88 -11.47 8.35
C TYR A 12 -7.66 -12.95 8.04
N ASP A 13 -6.76 -13.24 7.11
CA ASP A 13 -6.36 -14.59 6.73
C ASP A 13 -5.01 -14.93 7.38
N TYR A 14 -5.05 -15.80 8.39
CA TYR A 14 -3.86 -16.21 9.14
C TYR A 14 -2.85 -17.02 8.33
N SER A 15 -3.25 -17.61 7.20
CA SER A 15 -2.35 -18.38 6.34
C SER A 15 -1.39 -17.48 5.56
N VAL A 16 -1.89 -16.34 5.10
CA VAL A 16 -1.14 -15.35 4.32
C VAL A 16 -0.61 -14.21 5.21
N GLY A 17 -1.27 -13.96 6.34
CA GLY A 17 -0.97 -12.84 7.24
C GLY A 17 -1.52 -11.49 6.75
N LEU A 18 -2.48 -11.51 5.81
CA LEU A 18 -3.07 -10.32 5.17
C LEU A 18 -4.59 -10.30 5.33
N LEU A 19 -5.19 -9.11 5.20
CA LEU A 19 -6.64 -8.98 5.09
C LEU A 19 -7.08 -9.47 3.72
N ARG A 20 -8.10 -10.34 3.69
CA ARG A 20 -8.68 -10.89 2.47
C ARG A 20 -10.07 -10.31 2.23
N LEU A 21 -10.30 -9.84 1.02
CA LEU A 21 -11.62 -9.46 0.51
C LEU A 21 -12.15 -10.58 -0.41
N ASP A 22 -13.47 -10.66 -0.51
CA ASP A 22 -14.14 -11.30 -1.64
C ASP A 22 -14.32 -10.32 -2.80
N GLU A 23 -14.90 -10.79 -3.90
CA GLU A 23 -15.11 -9.96 -5.10
C GLU A 23 -16.02 -8.76 -4.83
N GLU A 24 -17.06 -8.91 -4.00
CA GLU A 24 -17.95 -7.80 -3.64
C GLU A 24 -17.20 -6.74 -2.83
N GLY A 25 -16.37 -7.15 -1.87
CA GLY A 25 -15.51 -6.27 -1.08
C GLY A 25 -14.49 -5.53 -1.96
N TYR A 26 -13.81 -6.24 -2.87
CA TYR A 26 -12.88 -5.62 -3.81
C TYR A 26 -13.57 -4.59 -4.72
N ASN A 27 -14.74 -4.91 -5.26
CA ASN A 27 -15.50 -4.00 -6.13
C ASN A 27 -16.00 -2.73 -5.43
N LYS A 28 -16.03 -2.73 -4.08
CA LYS A 28 -16.36 -1.55 -3.26
C LYS A 28 -15.13 -0.81 -2.76
N LEU A 29 -13.94 -1.39 -2.90
CA LEU A 29 -12.70 -0.81 -2.40
C LEU A 29 -12.45 0.54 -3.09
N GLN A 30 -12.20 1.56 -2.28
CA GLN A 30 -11.94 2.91 -2.77
C GLN A 30 -10.43 3.13 -2.93
N PRO A 31 -10.00 4.05 -3.80
CA PRO A 31 -8.60 4.45 -3.87
C PRO A 31 -8.09 4.99 -2.53
N LEU A 32 -6.85 4.65 -2.18
CA LEU A 32 -6.15 5.20 -1.01
C LEU A 32 -5.29 6.37 -1.46
N ASN A 33 -5.60 7.56 -0.94
CA ASN A 33 -4.93 8.80 -1.32
C ASN A 33 -3.91 9.22 -0.26
N LEU A 34 -2.63 9.19 -0.62
CA LEU A 34 -1.54 9.70 0.21
C LEU A 34 -1.26 11.17 -0.14
N ARG A 35 -1.43 12.06 0.83
CA ARG A 35 -1.13 13.49 0.66
C ARG A 35 0.25 13.80 1.23
N ILE A 36 1.21 14.05 0.35
CA ILE A 36 2.61 14.32 0.72
C ILE A 36 2.99 15.68 0.14
N ASN A 37 3.33 16.63 1.02
CA ASN A 37 3.76 17.98 0.66
C ASN A 37 2.84 18.69 -0.38
N GLY A 38 1.52 18.54 -0.22
CA GLY A 38 0.52 19.16 -1.11
C GLY A 38 0.22 18.39 -2.40
N ALA A 39 1.01 17.38 -2.76
CA ALA A 39 0.70 16.44 -3.84
C ALA A 39 -0.12 15.24 -3.32
N THR A 40 -0.93 14.64 -4.19
CA THR A 40 -1.69 13.42 -3.91
C THR A 40 -1.11 12.28 -4.74
N TYR A 41 -0.80 11.17 -4.07
CA TYR A 41 -0.37 9.91 -4.68
C TYR A 41 -1.46 8.88 -4.42
N GLU A 42 -2.13 8.43 -5.48
CA GLU A 42 -3.27 7.53 -5.40
C GLU A 42 -2.85 6.08 -5.58
N LEU A 43 -3.22 5.21 -4.64
CA LEU A 43 -3.21 3.76 -4.85
C LEU A 43 -4.63 3.33 -5.25
N THR A 44 -4.79 2.91 -6.50
CA THR A 44 -6.04 2.32 -7.01
C THR A 44 -6.40 1.05 -6.23
N PRO A 45 -7.64 0.54 -6.30
CA PRO A 45 -8.00 -0.74 -5.69
C PRO A 45 -7.06 -1.88 -6.08
N ASN A 46 -6.63 -1.96 -7.35
CA ASN A 46 -5.67 -2.97 -7.80
C ASN A 46 -4.28 -2.79 -7.17
N ALA A 47 -3.83 -1.54 -7.01
CA ALA A 47 -2.56 -1.24 -6.34
C ALA A 47 -2.57 -1.56 -4.84
N GLN A 48 -3.75 -1.78 -4.24
CA GLN A 48 -3.91 -2.15 -2.84
C GLN A 48 -3.94 -3.66 -2.59
N ILE A 49 -3.88 -4.50 -3.63
CA ILE A 49 -3.87 -5.97 -3.49
C ILE A 49 -2.52 -6.59 -3.92
N LEU A 50 -2.22 -7.75 -3.36
CA LEU A 50 -1.16 -8.64 -3.82
C LEU A 50 -1.50 -9.10 -5.25
N PRO A 51 -0.50 -9.30 -6.14
CA PRO A 51 -0.73 -9.97 -7.41
C PRO A 51 -1.42 -11.32 -7.19
N ARG A 52 -2.63 -11.47 -7.72
CA ARG A 52 -3.49 -12.66 -7.55
C ARG A 52 -2.84 -13.92 -8.07
N THR A 53 -1.94 -13.79 -9.05
CA THR A 53 -1.14 -14.91 -9.56
C THR A 53 -0.20 -15.51 -8.51
N LEU A 54 0.13 -14.76 -7.47
CA LEU A 54 1.02 -15.19 -6.37
C LEU A 54 0.24 -15.71 -5.15
N ASN A 55 -1.10 -15.65 -5.14
CA ASN A 55 -1.90 -16.02 -3.97
C ASN A 55 -1.58 -17.42 -3.45
N VAL A 56 -1.50 -18.40 -4.35
CA VAL A 56 -1.20 -19.79 -3.97
C VAL A 56 0.24 -19.92 -3.47
N ASP A 57 1.18 -19.17 -4.04
CA ASP A 57 2.59 -19.20 -3.65
C ASP A 57 2.80 -18.66 -2.23
N VAL A 58 1.94 -17.74 -1.78
CA VAL A 58 1.92 -17.22 -0.40
C VAL A 58 0.99 -17.99 0.53
N GLY A 59 0.44 -19.13 0.10
CA GLY A 59 -0.42 -20.00 0.91
C GLY A 59 -1.90 -19.61 0.97
N GLY A 60 -2.33 -18.66 0.14
CA GLY A 60 -3.69 -18.16 0.08
C GLY A 60 -4.61 -18.84 -0.93
N ASP A 61 -5.86 -18.39 -0.96
CA ASP A 61 -6.88 -18.76 -1.93
C ASP A 61 -6.62 -18.08 -3.28
N LYS A 62 -6.62 -18.86 -4.37
CA LYS A 62 -6.44 -18.37 -5.75
C LYS A 62 -7.46 -17.29 -6.16
N ASP A 63 -8.65 -17.30 -5.56
CA ASP A 63 -9.73 -16.37 -5.88
C ASP A 63 -9.81 -15.19 -4.88
N GLY A 64 -8.95 -15.19 -3.85
CA GLY A 64 -8.89 -14.13 -2.84
C GLY A 64 -8.29 -12.81 -3.35
N TYR A 65 -8.76 -11.71 -2.77
CA TYR A 65 -8.15 -10.39 -2.93
C TYR A 65 -7.43 -10.02 -1.64
N TYR A 66 -6.11 -10.22 -1.60
CA TYR A 66 -5.30 -9.99 -0.40
C TYR A 66 -4.77 -8.56 -0.37
N LEU A 67 -5.16 -7.76 0.62
CA LEU A 67 -4.71 -6.37 0.76
C LEU A 67 -3.25 -6.32 1.19
N ILE A 68 -2.45 -5.46 0.55
CA ILE A 68 -1.04 -5.19 0.94
C ILE A 68 -0.91 -4.08 1.99
N ILE A 69 -2.04 -3.58 2.50
CA ILE A 69 -2.11 -2.63 3.60
C ILE A 69 -2.25 -3.43 4.90
N ALA A 70 -1.31 -3.23 5.84
CA ALA A 70 -1.27 -3.95 7.10
C ALA A 70 -1.19 -3.01 8.31
N ASP A 71 -1.60 -3.51 9.47
CA ASP A 71 -1.47 -2.83 10.75
C ASP A 71 0.00 -2.87 11.20
N LEU A 72 0.53 -1.72 11.64
CA LEU A 72 1.89 -1.57 12.14
C LEU A 72 2.08 -2.18 13.55
N GLY A 73 0.99 -2.50 14.24
CA GLY A 73 0.96 -3.17 15.54
C GLY A 73 0.97 -2.21 16.73
N PHE A 74 0.92 -0.90 16.50
CA PHE A 74 0.85 0.13 17.54
C PHE A 74 0.11 1.38 17.06
N PRO A 75 -0.47 2.17 17.98
CA PRO A 75 -1.23 3.36 17.61
C PRO A 75 -0.34 4.48 17.06
N SER A 76 -0.93 5.35 16.23
CA SER A 76 -0.29 6.57 15.73
C SER A 76 0.15 7.53 16.83
N GLY A 77 1.11 8.41 16.53
CA GLY A 77 1.63 9.45 17.42
C GLY A 77 2.89 9.03 18.18
N SER A 78 3.50 7.89 17.83
CA SER A 78 4.71 7.37 18.47
C SER A 78 6.01 7.81 17.76
N GLY A 79 5.88 8.50 16.62
CA GLY A 79 6.99 9.04 15.82
C GLY A 79 7.26 8.27 14.51
N LEU A 80 6.73 7.06 14.37
CA LEU A 80 6.74 6.27 13.12
C LEU A 80 5.35 5.70 12.91
N ASP A 81 4.50 6.39 12.15
CA ASP A 81 3.07 6.07 12.09
C ASP A 81 2.66 5.26 10.85
N PHE A 82 3.51 5.22 9.82
CA PHE A 82 3.29 4.40 8.63
C PHE A 82 4.60 4.08 7.92
N ILE A 83 4.58 3.05 7.07
CA ILE A 83 5.69 2.65 6.21
C ILE A 83 5.17 2.60 4.77
N LEU A 84 5.83 3.32 3.86
CA LEU A 84 5.63 3.16 2.41
C LEU A 84 6.63 2.14 1.90
N GLY A 85 6.22 0.86 1.95
CA GLY A 85 7.06 -0.28 1.59
C GLY A 85 7.11 -0.55 0.09
N GLN A 86 7.56 -1.75 -0.26
CA GLN A 86 7.73 -2.22 -1.65
C GLN A 86 6.48 -1.95 -2.52
N SER A 87 5.28 -2.30 -2.05
CA SER A 87 4.05 -2.16 -2.85
C SER A 87 3.75 -0.72 -3.27
N PHE A 88 4.12 0.28 -2.47
CA PHE A 88 4.03 1.69 -2.87
C PHE A 88 5.12 2.03 -3.91
N LEU A 89 6.35 1.55 -3.70
CA LEU A 89 7.50 1.81 -4.56
C LEU A 89 7.42 1.11 -5.93
N GLU A 90 6.61 0.04 -6.07
CA GLU A 90 6.27 -0.55 -7.35
C GLU A 90 5.43 0.40 -8.23
N ARG A 91 4.67 1.30 -7.60
CA ARG A 91 3.75 2.22 -8.25
C ARG A 91 4.39 3.59 -8.48
N PHE A 92 5.22 4.06 -7.56
CA PHE A 92 5.81 5.39 -7.60
C PHE A 92 7.33 5.33 -7.62
N TYR A 93 7.94 6.09 -8.53
CA TYR A 93 9.38 6.29 -8.54
C TYR A 93 9.78 7.09 -7.31
N SER A 94 10.82 6.65 -6.60
CA SER A 94 11.34 7.33 -5.41
C SER A 94 12.77 7.82 -5.61
N VAL A 95 13.06 9.01 -5.10
CA VAL A 95 14.41 9.58 -5.03
C VAL A 95 14.73 9.87 -3.57
N TYR A 96 15.88 9.39 -3.12
CA TYR A 96 16.42 9.67 -1.80
C TYR A 96 17.61 10.60 -1.94
N ASP A 97 17.47 11.83 -1.47
CA ASP A 97 18.49 12.86 -1.54
C ASP A 97 19.00 13.15 -0.13
N SER A 98 20.27 12.85 0.12
CA SER A 98 20.90 13.05 1.43
C SER A 98 21.20 14.52 1.75
N GLY A 99 20.99 15.44 0.79
CA GLY A 99 21.31 16.87 0.93
C GLY A 99 22.81 17.18 0.85
N GLN A 100 23.68 16.17 0.73
CA GLN A 100 25.13 16.33 0.52
C GLN A 100 25.45 16.61 -0.97
N ASN A 101 24.64 17.43 -1.62
CA ASN A 101 24.74 17.77 -3.03
C ASN A 101 25.19 19.23 -3.22
N TYR A 102 25.54 19.59 -4.45
CA TYR A 102 26.04 20.92 -4.81
C TYR A 102 25.04 22.06 -4.58
N ASP A 103 23.77 21.78 -4.26
CA ASP A 103 22.70 22.77 -4.08
C ASP A 103 22.46 23.21 -2.63
N ASN A 104 23.21 22.69 -1.64
CA ASN A 104 23.14 23.05 -0.21
C ASN A 104 21.72 22.96 0.40
N THR A 105 20.89 22.02 -0.05
CA THR A 105 19.55 21.81 0.50
C THR A 105 19.49 20.69 1.55
N ASP A 106 18.47 20.73 2.41
CA ASP A 106 18.22 19.69 3.40
C ASP A 106 17.93 18.31 2.77
N SER A 107 18.20 17.25 3.54
CA SER A 107 17.85 15.88 3.17
C SER A 107 16.35 15.73 2.88
N ARG A 108 16.00 15.03 1.80
CA ARG A 108 14.63 14.93 1.31
C ARG A 108 14.37 13.62 0.56
N VAL A 109 13.08 13.33 0.42
CA VAL A 109 12.56 12.24 -0.42
C VAL A 109 11.59 12.84 -1.44
N GLY A 110 11.69 12.38 -2.68
CA GLY A 110 10.80 12.77 -3.77
C GLY A 110 10.09 11.56 -4.35
N PHE A 111 8.85 11.76 -4.80
CA PHE A 111 8.07 10.74 -5.48
C PHE A 111 7.54 11.26 -6.81
N ALA A 112 7.38 10.36 -7.79
CA ALA A 112 6.75 10.66 -9.06
C ALA A 112 5.93 9.46 -9.55
N GLU A 113 4.89 9.72 -10.32
CA GLU A 113 4.17 8.69 -11.05
C GLU A 113 5.11 7.98 -12.03
N THR A 114 4.82 6.70 -12.25
CA THR A 114 5.43 5.86 -13.27
C THR A 114 4.39 5.49 -14.30
N LYS A 115 4.81 4.86 -15.40
CA LYS A 115 3.88 4.25 -16.35
C LYS A 115 3.02 3.11 -15.76
N TYR A 116 3.31 2.66 -14.53
CA TYR A 116 2.61 1.57 -13.85
C TYR A 116 1.84 2.02 -12.59
N SER A 117 1.83 3.32 -12.25
CA SER A 117 1.11 3.82 -11.08
C SER A 117 -0.35 3.39 -11.05
N PHE A 118 -0.98 3.35 -12.23
CA PHE A 118 -2.39 2.96 -12.42
C PHE A 118 -2.53 1.63 -13.20
N SER A 119 -1.52 0.75 -13.15
CA SER A 119 -1.63 -0.58 -13.77
C SER A 119 -2.65 -1.43 -13.04
N GLU A 120 -3.51 -2.13 -13.78
CA GLU A 120 -4.52 -3.07 -13.25
C GLU A 120 -3.99 -4.52 -13.23
N THR A 121 -2.67 -4.69 -13.11
CA THR A 121 -1.96 -5.97 -13.21
C THR A 121 -1.47 -6.48 -11.87
N ASN A 122 -2.38 -6.57 -10.91
CA ASN A 122 -2.26 -7.40 -9.72
C ASN A 122 -3.39 -8.43 -9.74
#